data_AF-A0A6N6KZ78-F1
#
_entry.id   AF-A0A6N6KZ78-F1
#
_cell.length_a   1.000
_cell.length_b   1.000
_cell.length_c   1.000
_cell.angle_alpha   90.00
_cell.angle_beta   90.00
_cell.angle_gamma   90.00
#
_symmetry.space_group_name_H-M   'P 1'
#
loop_
_entity.id
_entity.type
_entity.pdbx_description
1 polymer ?
#
loop_
_entity_poly.entity_id
_entity_poly.type
_entity_poly.pdbx_seq_one_letter_code
_entity_poly.pdbx_strand_id
1 'polypeptide(L)'
;MSSDPPKRDHQSHMLRLWQVEDAGKIVWRASLQDILTGKQKGFVSLQDLFAHLTELTSQAPEVVHLVIDDQTEKVHIEIKFQF
;
A
#
# COMPACT_ATOMS: atom_id res chain seq x y z
N MET A 1 -8.14 4.21 31.84
CA MET A 1 -8.76 3.32 30.83
C MET A 1 -8.77 4.10 29.53
N SER A 2 -7.69 4.00 28.74
CA SER A 2 -7.59 4.69 27.45
C SER A 2 -8.38 3.89 26.41
N SER A 3 -9.43 4.48 25.88
CA SER A 3 -10.29 3.91 24.85
C SER A 3 -9.85 4.43 23.48
N ASP A 4 -8.65 4.05 23.03
CA ASP A 4 -8.33 4.15 21.61
C ASP A 4 -8.71 2.83 20.94
N PRO A 5 -9.64 2.82 19.96
CA PRO A 5 -9.94 1.61 19.22
C PRO A 5 -8.70 1.17 18.42
N PRO A 6 -8.45 -0.15 18.29
CA PRO A 6 -7.29 -0.66 17.55
C PRO A 6 -7.28 -0.08 16.14
N LYS A 7 -6.17 0.58 15.76
CA LYS A 7 -5.93 1.05 14.40
C LYS A 7 -6.02 -0.15 13.46
N ARG A 8 -6.85 -0.04 12.43
CA ARG A 8 -7.19 -1.15 11.54
C ARG A 8 -6.06 -1.36 10.52
N ASP A 9 -5.37 -2.50 10.59
CA ASP A 9 -4.33 -2.94 9.64
C ASP A 9 -4.87 -3.37 8.25
N HIS A 10 -6.10 -2.99 7.89
CA HIS A 10 -6.69 -3.33 6.60
C HIS A 10 -6.99 -2.07 5.79
N GLN A 11 -6.62 -2.10 4.52
CA GLN A 11 -6.99 -1.07 3.56
C GLN A 11 -8.07 -1.62 2.65
N SER A 12 -9.22 -0.95 2.58
CA SER A 12 -10.34 -1.37 1.74
C SER A 12 -10.57 -0.39 0.61
N HIS A 13 -10.65 -0.94 -0.60
CA HIS A 13 -10.79 -0.17 -1.82
C HIS A 13 -11.91 -0.73 -2.69
N MET A 14 -12.59 0.16 -3.41
CA MET A 14 -13.49 -0.22 -4.48
C MET A 14 -12.73 -0.20 -5.82
N LEU A 15 -12.59 -1.37 -6.42
CA LEU A 15 -12.03 -1.52 -7.76
C LEU A 15 -13.14 -1.44 -8.81
N ARG A 16 -12.94 -0.63 -9.85
CA ARG A 16 -13.77 -0.62 -11.05
C ARG A 16 -12.91 -0.97 -12.26
N LEU A 17 -13.41 -1.85 -13.10
CA LEU A 17 -12.80 -2.25 -14.37
C LEU A 17 -13.82 -2.03 -15.48
N TRP A 18 -13.39 -1.45 -16.59
CA TRP A 18 -14.24 -1.28 -17.76
C TRP A 18 -13.42 -1.33 -19.04
N GLN A 19 -14.08 -1.68 -20.14
CA GLN A 19 -13.49 -1.68 -21.46
C GLN A 19 -13.75 -0.34 -22.15
N VAL A 20 -12.77 0.13 -22.91
CA VAL A 20 -12.92 1.28 -23.81
C VAL A 20 -12.33 0.91 -25.16
N GLU A 21 -12.84 1.53 -26.21
CA GLU A 21 -12.19 1.50 -27.51
C GLU A 21 -11.12 2.60 -27.55
N ASP A 22 -9.88 2.21 -27.80
CA ASP A 22 -8.71 3.08 -27.89
C ASP A 22 -7.93 2.72 -29.15
N ALA A 23 -7.84 3.66 -30.10
CA ALA A 23 -7.20 3.46 -31.41
C ALA A 23 -7.67 2.18 -32.15
N GLY A 24 -8.97 1.90 -32.13
CA GLY A 24 -9.58 0.73 -32.79
C GLY A 24 -9.30 -0.60 -32.09
N LYS A 25 -8.83 -0.58 -30.83
CA LYS A 25 -8.62 -1.77 -30.00
C LYS A 25 -9.43 -1.65 -28.72
N ILE A 26 -9.98 -2.77 -28.26
CA ILE A 26 -10.60 -2.85 -26.94
C ILE A 26 -9.50 -2.97 -25.88
N VAL A 27 -9.44 -2.01 -24.97
CA VAL A 27 -8.47 -1.97 -23.87
C VAL A 27 -9.19 -1.86 -22.53
N TRP A 28 -8.57 -2.38 -21.47
CA TRP A 28 -9.08 -2.26 -20.12
C TRP A 28 -8.58 -0.99 -19.45
N ARG A 29 -9.49 -0.28 -18.78
CA ARG A 29 -9.18 0.79 -17.85
C ARG A 29 -9.59 0.37 -16.44
N ALA A 30 -8.94 0.96 -15.45
CA ALA A 30 -9.21 0.69 -14.06
C ALA A 30 -9.29 1.98 -13.25
N SER A 31 -10.02 1.93 -12.14
CA SER A 31 -9.92 2.93 -11.08
C SER A 31 -10.02 2.28 -9.73
N LEU A 32 -9.24 2.79 -8.79
CA LEU A 32 -9.29 2.42 -7.39
C LEU A 32 -9.85 3.60 -6.59
N GLN A 33 -10.88 3.35 -5.78
CA GLN A 33 -11.43 4.33 -4.85
C GLN A 33 -11.18 3.88 -3.42
N ASP A 34 -10.56 4.73 -2.62
CA ASP A 34 -10.44 4.56 -1.17
C ASP A 34 -11.84 4.71 -0.53
N ILE A 35 -12.27 3.70 0.22
CA ILE A 35 -13.62 3.67 0.81
C ILE A 35 -13.74 4.65 1.99
N LEU A 36 -12.65 4.94 2.69
CA LEU A 36 -12.62 5.83 3.84
C LEU A 36 -12.58 7.30 3.41
N THR A 37 -11.74 7.62 2.43
CA THR A 37 -11.54 9.01 1.98
C THR A 37 -12.34 9.39 0.75
N GLY A 38 -12.91 8.40 0.05
CA GLY A 38 -13.62 8.60 -1.22
C GLY A 38 -12.71 8.99 -2.39
N LYS A 39 -11.39 9.14 -2.17
CA LYS A 39 -10.43 9.52 -3.20
C LYS A 39 -10.34 8.43 -4.27
N GLN A 40 -10.44 8.84 -5.52
CA GLN A 40 -10.38 7.95 -6.67
C GLN A 40 -9.12 8.21 -7.50
N LYS A 41 -8.42 7.14 -7.88
CA LYS A 41 -7.27 7.16 -8.79
C LYS A 41 -7.58 6.29 -10.01
N GLY A 42 -7.42 6.86 -11.21
CA GLY A 42 -7.59 6.15 -12.48
C GLY A 42 -6.27 5.57 -13.00
N PHE A 43 -6.36 4.47 -13.74
CA PHE A 43 -5.24 3.76 -14.34
C PHE A 43 -5.55 3.42 -15.80
N VAL A 44 -4.57 3.64 -16.67
CA VAL A 44 -4.69 3.38 -18.11
C VAL A 44 -4.37 1.92 -18.46
N SER A 45 -3.68 1.19 -17.59
CA SER A 45 -3.39 -0.23 -17.75
C SER A 45 -3.52 -0.99 -16.43
N LEU A 46 -3.66 -2.31 -16.50
CA LEU A 46 -3.61 -3.16 -15.31
C LEU A 46 -2.23 -3.18 -14.67
N GLN A 47 -1.16 -3.01 -15.46
CA GLN A 47 0.21 -2.91 -14.97
C GLN A 47 0.39 -1.71 -14.04
N ASP A 48 -0.14 -0.54 -14.41
CA ASP A 48 -0.08 0.66 -13.56
C ASP A 48 -0.87 0.47 -12.25
N LEU A 49 -2.02 -0.20 -12.32
CA LEU A 49 -2.80 -0.55 -11.15
C LEU A 49 -2.00 -1.47 -10.21
N PHE A 50 -1.38 -2.53 -10.75
CA PHE A 50 -0.61 -3.46 -9.94
C PHE A 50 0.62 -2.82 -9.33
N ALA A 51 1.37 -2.00 -10.09
CA ALA A 51 2.50 -1.25 -9.56
C ALA A 51 2.09 -0.39 -8.36
N HIS A 52 0.94 0.30 -8.47
CA HIS A 52 0.41 1.09 -7.37
C HIS A 52 -0.02 0.25 -6.16
N LEU A 53 -0.70 -0.87 -6.36
CA LEU A 53 -1.10 -1.77 -5.27
C LEU A 53 0.12 -2.40 -4.58
N THR A 54 1.17 -2.73 -5.34
CA THR A 54 2.44 -3.21 -4.78
C THR A 54 3.09 -2.13 -3.92
N GLU A 55 3.19 -0.89 -4.40
CA GLU A 55 3.74 0.23 -3.62
C GLU A 55 2.94 0.48 -2.33
N LEU A 56 1.60 0.47 -2.44
CA LEU A 56 0.68 0.67 -1.32
C LEU A 56 0.84 -0.40 -0.22
N THR A 57 1.13 -1.65 -0.61
CA THR A 57 1.26 -2.79 0.30
C THR A 57 2.71 -3.07 0.73
N SER A 58 3.69 -2.54 0.00
CA SER A 58 5.12 -2.70 0.31
C SER A 58 5.62 -1.69 1.35
N GLN A 59 4.79 -0.72 1.74
CA GLN A 59 5.02 0.13 2.89
C GLN A 59 4.83 -0.67 4.20
N ALA A 60 5.75 -1.62 4.44
CA ALA A 60 6.01 -2.21 5.74
C ALA A 60 6.60 -1.13 6.68
N PRO A 61 6.46 -1.25 8.02
CA PRO A 61 6.67 -0.14 8.94
C PRO A 61 8.07 0.49 8.84
N GLU A 62 8.07 1.81 8.94
CA GLU A 62 9.16 2.74 8.58
C GLU A 62 10.35 2.76 9.58
N VAL A 63 10.36 1.95 10.65
CA VAL A 63 11.42 2.04 11.67
C VAL A 63 12.19 0.73 11.81
N VAL A 64 13.30 0.66 11.08
CA VAL A 64 14.41 -0.28 11.33
C VAL A 64 15.42 0.44 12.22
N HIS A 65 15.47 0.11 13.51
CA HIS A 65 16.57 0.57 14.35
C HIS A 65 17.74 -0.39 14.18
N LEU A 66 18.80 0.09 13.53
CA LEU A 66 20.10 -0.57 13.52
C LEU A 66 20.84 -0.18 14.79
N VAL A 67 20.94 -1.11 15.73
CA VAL A 67 21.77 -0.95 16.92
C VAL A 67 23.08 -1.66 16.67
N ILE A 68 24.16 -0.89 16.57
CA ILE A 68 25.52 -1.41 16.56
C ILE A 68 25.92 -1.59 18.02
N ASP A 69 26.19 -2.83 18.42
CA ASP A 69 26.73 -3.13 19.74
C ASP A 69 28.22 -2.75 19.75
N ASP A 70 28.62 -1.80 20.60
CA ASP A 70 30.02 -1.36 20.70
C ASP A 70 30.90 -2.40 21.44
N GLN A 71 30.29 -3.42 22.06
CA GLN A 71 31.00 -4.47 22.79
C GLN A 71 31.03 -5.82 22.07
N THR A 72 30.30 -5.97 20.96
CA THR A 72 30.35 -7.16 20.11
C THR A 72 30.29 -6.78 18.63
N GLU A 73 31.04 -7.44 17.75
CA GLU A 73 30.99 -7.19 16.28
C GLU A 73 29.64 -7.60 15.63
N LYS A 74 28.53 -7.58 16.39
CA LYS A 74 27.20 -8.00 15.94
C LYS A 74 26.29 -6.79 15.77
N VAL A 75 25.63 -6.74 14.61
CA VAL A 75 24.58 -5.76 14.32
C VAL A 75 23.24 -6.34 14.77
N HIS A 76 22.51 -5.62 15.61
CA HIS A 76 21.14 -5.96 15.98
C HIS A 76 20.16 -5.19 15.10
N ILE A 77 19.23 -5.92 14.49
CA ILE A 77 18.14 -5.35 13.68
C ILE A 77 16.88 -5.42 14.52
N GLU A 78 16.41 -4.26 14.99
CA GLU A 78 15.14 -4.18 15.72
C GLU A 78 14.06 -3.63 14.77
N ILE A 79 13.09 -4.49 14.44
CA ILE A 79 11.93 -4.13 13.61
C ILE A 79 10.78 -3.79 14.57
N LYS A 80 10.45 -2.50 14.67
CA LYS A 80 9.32 -2.06 15.49
C LYS A 80 8.05 -2.00 14.66
N PHE A 81 7.17 -2.94 14.92
CA PHE A 81 5.77 -2.84 14.52
C PHE A 81 5.08 -1.92 15.53
N GLN A 82 4.61 -0.77 15.07
CA GLN A 82 3.79 0.13 15.90
C GLN A 82 2.37 -0.45 15.90
N PHE A 83 1.94 -1.00 17.05
CA PHE A 83 0.58 -1.50 17.31
C PHE A 83 -0.26 -0.42 17.99
#